data_AF-A0A1Y4IB63-F1
#
_entry.id   AF-A0A1Y4IB63-F1
#
_cell.length_a   1.000
_cell.length_b   1.000
_cell.length_c   1.000
_cell.angle_alpha   90.00
_cell.angle_beta   90.00
_cell.angle_gamma   90.00
#
_symmetry.space_group_name_H-M   'P 1'
#
loop_
_entity.id
_entity.type
_entity.pdbx_description
1 polymer ?
#
loop_
_entity_poly.entity_id
_entity_poly.type
_entity_poly.pdbx_seq_one_letter_code
_entity_poly.pdbx_strand_id
1 'polypeptide(L)'
;MQINKLLTPYNFTDANDTGRIKYIVIHYVGALGGAKANCQYYAGQYIGASAHYYVGFSGEIWQSVPDEDIAWHCGAKSYKHAECRNTNSIGIELCVRKKNTAHLGAEDKDWYFEDATVRAAAELTRYLMDKYGVPASHVIRHYDVTGKICPNPYVYNATAHKWDEFRGLISGAEVTEPQQNQQGAGSYKVKVEIDDLNIRVGAGTNYAKTGGYTGKGVFTIVEEKAGQGSTAGWGRLKSGAGWVSLDYCIKIEGSETGTAETGTADGGDTESTIWEFLTGKGLNAYAAAGLMGNLYAESGLAANNLQNSYSTKLGMSDEEYTAAVDNGSYTNFAHDSAGYGLAQWTYYSRKQALYDYAKAAGTSIGNLDMQLDFLWQELQGYKSVMEKLTAATSVRAASDAVLLGYEKPADQSEAVQKKRAEYGQNFYNIYAGKKNEEAEPEPQKPAAAVPYTVKIDISDLNIRTGAGTNYAKTGEYTGKGVFTIVEEKAGQGSTAGWGRLKSGAGWVSLDYCTKLA
;
A
#
# COMPACT_ATOMS: atom_id res chain seq x y z
N MET A 1 7.69 11.37 -0.37
CA MET A 1 6.98 11.27 -1.66
C MET A 1 8.00 11.21 -2.79
N GLN A 2 7.84 10.32 -3.77
CA GLN A 2 8.78 10.20 -4.89
C GLN A 2 8.19 10.76 -6.19
N ILE A 3 8.99 11.59 -6.89
CA ILE A 3 8.63 12.22 -8.16
C ILE A 3 9.58 11.69 -9.23
N ASN A 4 9.03 11.06 -10.26
CA ASN A 4 9.79 10.67 -11.45
C ASN A 4 9.88 11.83 -12.44
N LYS A 5 10.88 11.85 -13.32
CA LYS A 5 10.99 12.89 -14.37
C LYS A 5 11.04 12.27 -15.77
N LEU A 6 10.26 12.83 -16.69
CA LEU A 6 10.40 12.66 -18.14
C LEU A 6 10.03 13.99 -18.80
N LEU A 7 10.98 14.90 -18.79
CA LEU A 7 10.79 16.28 -19.22
C LEU A 7 10.61 16.35 -20.75
N THR A 8 9.64 17.15 -21.21
CA THR A 8 9.45 17.42 -22.65
C THR A 8 10.49 18.41 -23.17
N PRO A 9 11.13 18.15 -24.31
CA PRO A 9 11.99 19.14 -24.98
C PRO A 9 11.20 20.06 -25.93
N TYR A 10 9.86 19.92 -26.02
CA TYR A 10 9.05 20.58 -27.05
C TYR A 10 7.91 21.45 -26.53
N ASN A 11 7.30 21.08 -25.40
CA ASN A 11 6.02 21.65 -24.94
C ASN A 11 6.16 22.45 -23.65
N PHE A 12 7.00 23.46 -23.64
CA PHE A 12 7.13 24.41 -22.53
C PHE A 12 7.70 25.74 -23.02
N THR A 13 7.58 26.78 -22.19
CA THR A 13 8.39 27.99 -22.35
C THR A 13 9.45 28.01 -21.26
N ASP A 14 10.72 27.99 -21.69
CA ASP A 14 11.88 28.27 -20.84
C ASP A 14 11.66 29.62 -20.15
N ALA A 15 11.62 29.58 -18.83
CA ALA A 15 11.39 30.74 -17.97
C ALA A 15 12.40 30.78 -16.82
N ASN A 16 12.89 29.61 -16.38
CA ASN A 16 13.93 29.47 -15.35
C ASN A 16 13.64 30.30 -14.07
N ASP A 17 12.37 30.37 -13.67
CA ASP A 17 11.90 31.15 -12.52
C ASP A 17 10.82 30.38 -11.75
N THR A 18 11.06 30.09 -10.48
CA THR A 18 10.06 29.53 -9.57
C THR A 18 9.25 30.60 -8.84
N GLY A 19 9.73 31.85 -8.77
CA GLY A 19 9.02 32.99 -8.17
C GLY A 19 7.76 33.40 -8.93
N ARG A 20 7.62 32.98 -10.20
CA ARG A 20 6.37 33.06 -10.97
C ARG A 20 5.23 32.27 -10.35
N ILE A 21 5.50 31.20 -9.58
CA ILE A 21 4.50 30.23 -9.13
C ILE A 21 3.60 30.85 -8.05
N LYS A 22 2.32 31.05 -8.38
CA LYS A 22 1.32 31.64 -7.48
C LYS A 22 0.05 30.80 -7.32
N TYR A 23 -0.14 29.80 -8.19
CA TYR A 23 -1.32 28.94 -8.23
C TYR A 23 -0.93 27.50 -8.55
N ILE A 24 -1.73 26.55 -8.09
CA ILE A 24 -1.68 25.16 -8.54
C ILE A 24 -3.02 24.85 -9.22
N VAL A 25 -2.97 24.36 -10.46
CA VAL A 25 -4.18 24.04 -11.23
C VAL A 25 -4.34 22.53 -11.31
N ILE A 26 -5.47 22.03 -10.83
CA ILE A 26 -5.83 20.62 -10.84
C ILE A 26 -6.63 20.30 -12.11
N HIS A 27 -6.25 19.20 -12.77
CA HIS A 27 -6.76 18.79 -14.07
C HIS A 27 -7.15 17.29 -14.09
N TYR A 28 -7.69 16.82 -15.22
CA TYR A 28 -7.78 15.40 -15.56
C TYR A 28 -7.31 15.19 -17.00
N VAL A 29 -6.62 14.08 -17.25
CA VAL A 29 -5.99 13.77 -18.54
C VAL A 29 -7.00 13.76 -19.71
N GLY A 30 -8.29 13.49 -19.43
CA GLY A 30 -9.33 13.37 -20.47
C GLY A 30 -9.18 12.14 -21.37
N ALA A 31 -8.22 11.26 -21.08
CA ALA A 31 -7.95 10.01 -21.75
C ALA A 31 -7.48 8.95 -20.75
N LEU A 32 -7.54 7.68 -21.14
CA LEU A 32 -7.30 6.51 -20.28
C LEU A 32 -5.80 6.17 -20.09
N GLY A 33 -4.89 7.07 -20.49
CA GLY A 33 -3.44 6.87 -20.38
C GLY A 33 -2.93 7.11 -18.96
N GLY A 34 -2.13 6.18 -18.42
CA GLY A 34 -1.44 6.35 -17.14
C GLY A 34 -0.34 7.43 -17.20
N ALA A 35 0.06 7.95 -16.04
CA ALA A 35 0.80 9.21 -15.92
C ALA A 35 2.01 9.31 -16.86
N LYS A 36 2.88 8.31 -16.83
CA LYS A 36 4.08 8.30 -17.66
C LYS A 36 3.82 8.14 -19.16
N ALA A 37 2.71 7.50 -19.56
CA ALA A 37 2.33 7.43 -20.97
C ALA A 37 2.00 8.81 -21.53
N ASN A 38 1.37 9.68 -20.72
CA ASN A 38 1.16 11.08 -21.08
C ASN A 38 2.51 11.81 -21.18
N CYS A 39 3.42 11.67 -20.22
CA CYS A 39 4.77 12.25 -20.33
C CYS A 39 5.51 11.78 -21.59
N GLN A 40 5.41 10.50 -21.98
CA GLN A 40 5.99 10.01 -23.24
C GLN A 40 5.34 10.66 -24.47
N TYR A 41 4.03 10.87 -24.46
CA TYR A 41 3.32 11.54 -25.54
C TYR A 41 3.76 13.01 -25.70
N TYR A 42 3.84 13.75 -24.59
CA TYR A 42 4.27 15.16 -24.58
C TYR A 42 5.78 15.35 -24.75
N ALA A 43 6.61 14.36 -24.40
CA ALA A 43 8.06 14.39 -24.66
C ALA A 43 8.46 13.86 -26.05
N GLY A 44 7.57 13.15 -26.74
CA GLY A 44 7.85 12.53 -28.05
C GLY A 44 7.64 13.45 -29.26
N GLN A 45 6.88 14.54 -29.14
CA GLN A 45 6.57 15.46 -30.23
C GLN A 45 6.09 16.83 -29.72
N TYR A 46 6.09 17.84 -30.59
CA TYR A 46 5.39 19.11 -30.33
C TYR A 46 3.87 18.91 -30.42
N ILE A 47 3.15 19.30 -29.37
CA ILE A 47 1.69 19.24 -29.23
C ILE A 47 1.07 20.64 -29.14
N GLY A 48 1.80 21.62 -28.59
CA GLY A 48 1.24 22.94 -28.23
C GLY A 48 0.43 22.92 -26.92
N ALA A 49 0.57 21.86 -26.11
CA ALA A 49 0.02 21.73 -24.76
C ALA A 49 0.94 20.82 -23.92
N SER A 50 0.87 20.94 -22.58
CA SER A 50 1.58 20.09 -21.60
C SER A 50 1.06 20.37 -20.19
N ALA A 51 1.51 19.61 -19.19
CA ALA A 51 1.37 19.95 -17.77
C ALA A 51 2.70 19.69 -17.03
N HIS A 52 2.88 20.27 -15.84
CA HIS A 52 4.10 20.08 -15.06
C HIS A 52 4.12 18.67 -14.46
N TYR A 53 2.98 18.19 -13.97
CA TYR A 53 2.86 16.88 -13.33
C TYR A 53 1.71 16.04 -13.87
N TYR A 54 1.91 14.72 -13.88
CA TYR A 54 0.89 13.71 -14.09
C TYR A 54 0.88 12.74 -12.89
N VAL A 55 -0.30 12.43 -12.37
CA VAL A 55 -0.48 11.52 -11.22
C VAL A 55 -1.26 10.28 -11.68
N GLY A 56 -0.67 9.11 -11.49
CA GLY A 56 -1.13 7.84 -12.06
C GLY A 56 -2.11 7.05 -11.20
N PHE A 57 -2.70 6.02 -11.80
CA PHE A 57 -3.75 5.17 -11.20
C PHE A 57 -3.34 4.53 -9.88
N SER A 58 -2.04 4.28 -9.70
CA SER A 58 -1.49 3.62 -8.53
C SER A 58 -0.82 4.59 -7.55
N GLY A 59 -0.93 5.91 -7.81
CA GLY A 59 -0.28 6.98 -7.06
C GLY A 59 1.14 7.34 -7.53
N GLU A 60 1.60 6.81 -8.68
CA GLU A 60 2.91 7.16 -9.23
C GLU A 60 2.91 8.58 -9.84
N ILE A 61 3.88 9.42 -9.45
CA ILE A 61 3.97 10.83 -9.87
C ILE A 61 5.04 11.02 -10.93
N TRP A 62 4.73 11.84 -11.94
CA TRP A 62 5.56 12.10 -13.12
C TRP A 62 5.64 13.59 -13.45
N GLN A 63 6.84 14.18 -13.34
CA GLN A 63 7.12 15.54 -13.81
C GLN A 63 7.45 15.53 -15.30
N SER A 64 6.72 16.34 -16.07
CA SER A 64 6.85 16.47 -17.53
C SER A 64 7.41 17.82 -17.99
N VAL A 65 7.39 18.84 -17.13
CA VAL A 65 8.01 20.17 -17.32
C VAL A 65 8.67 20.57 -15.98
N PRO A 66 9.86 21.18 -15.97
CA PRO A 66 10.47 21.70 -14.74
C PRO A 66 9.53 22.68 -14.00
N ASP A 67 9.73 22.89 -12.70
CA ASP A 67 8.84 23.78 -11.93
C ASP A 67 9.14 25.26 -12.24
N GLU A 68 10.40 25.55 -12.51
CA GLU A 68 10.95 26.80 -13.00
C GLU A 68 10.41 27.20 -14.39
N ASP A 69 9.87 26.26 -15.16
CA ASP A 69 9.47 26.45 -16.56
C ASP A 69 7.96 26.35 -16.80
N ILE A 70 7.47 27.03 -17.83
CA ILE A 70 6.03 27.22 -18.05
C ILE A 70 5.45 26.10 -18.90
N ALA A 71 4.72 25.16 -18.28
CA ALA A 71 3.88 24.21 -19.01
C ALA A 71 2.63 24.88 -19.61
N TRP A 72 2.08 24.30 -20.67
CA TRP A 72 0.97 24.87 -21.44
C TRP A 72 -0.37 24.16 -21.14
N HIS A 73 -0.81 24.22 -19.89
CA HIS A 73 -1.91 23.40 -19.37
C HIS A 73 -3.28 24.10 -19.39
N CYS A 74 -3.36 25.34 -18.89
CA CYS A 74 -4.62 26.07 -18.66
C CYS A 74 -4.82 27.26 -19.63
N GLY A 75 -4.26 27.17 -20.85
CA GLY A 75 -4.34 28.23 -21.85
C GLY A 75 -5.71 28.34 -22.54
N ALA A 76 -6.22 29.56 -22.70
CA ALA A 76 -7.48 29.83 -23.40
C ALA A 76 -7.49 31.19 -24.13
N LYS A 77 -8.45 31.37 -25.06
CA LYS A 77 -8.72 32.65 -25.74
C LYS A 77 -9.43 33.67 -24.84
N SER A 78 -10.07 33.21 -23.76
CA SER A 78 -10.72 34.02 -22.74
C SER A 78 -10.62 33.28 -21.40
N TYR A 79 -10.52 34.01 -20.30
CA TYR A 79 -10.31 33.48 -18.95
C TYR A 79 -11.45 33.90 -18.04
N LYS A 80 -11.85 33.00 -17.13
CA LYS A 80 -12.77 33.32 -16.03
C LYS A 80 -12.01 33.89 -14.84
N HIS A 81 -10.86 33.30 -14.51
CA HIS A 81 -10.02 33.75 -13.40
C HIS A 81 -9.22 35.01 -13.81
N ALA A 82 -9.22 36.03 -12.95
CA ALA A 82 -8.51 37.28 -13.20
C ALA A 82 -7.00 37.04 -13.46
N GLU A 83 -6.30 36.40 -12.51
CA GLU A 83 -4.83 36.30 -12.51
C GLU A 83 -4.21 34.99 -13.01
N CYS A 84 -4.76 33.81 -12.67
CA CYS A 84 -4.13 32.52 -12.98
C CYS A 84 -4.01 32.25 -14.49
N ARG A 85 -2.81 31.88 -14.94
CA ARG A 85 -2.41 31.55 -16.32
C ARG A 85 -1.35 30.44 -16.28
N ASN A 86 -0.98 29.88 -17.44
CA ASN A 86 0.19 29.02 -17.58
C ASN A 86 1.44 29.64 -16.93
N THR A 87 1.66 30.93 -17.17
CA THR A 87 2.87 31.67 -16.76
C THR A 87 3.09 31.68 -15.25
N ASN A 88 2.03 31.72 -14.43
CA ASN A 88 2.13 31.87 -12.96
C ASN A 88 1.59 30.68 -12.17
N SER A 89 1.52 29.48 -12.77
CA SER A 89 0.97 28.31 -12.11
C SER A 89 1.66 26.99 -12.43
N ILE A 90 1.35 25.97 -11.60
CA ILE A 90 1.76 24.57 -11.76
C ILE A 90 0.53 23.71 -12.05
N GLY A 91 0.39 23.20 -13.28
CA GLY A 91 -0.63 22.23 -13.67
C GLY A 91 -0.32 20.78 -13.25
N ILE A 92 -1.30 20.13 -12.60
CA ILE A 92 -1.27 18.72 -12.16
C ILE A 92 -2.43 17.95 -12.82
N GLU A 93 -2.09 16.98 -13.66
CA GLU A 93 -3.02 16.14 -14.44
C GLU A 93 -3.27 14.79 -13.75
N LEU A 94 -4.49 14.58 -13.23
CA LEU A 94 -4.87 13.30 -12.63
C LEU A 94 -5.29 12.30 -13.71
N CYS A 95 -4.72 11.10 -13.68
CA CYS A 95 -5.10 9.99 -14.56
C CYS A 95 -6.48 9.47 -14.17
N VAL A 96 -7.32 9.26 -15.18
CA VAL A 96 -8.77 9.07 -15.02
C VAL A 96 -9.25 7.78 -15.69
N ARG A 97 -10.20 7.09 -15.06
CA ARG A 97 -10.93 5.96 -15.66
C ARG A 97 -12.33 6.39 -16.06
N LYS A 98 -13.02 5.54 -16.81
CA LYS A 98 -14.40 5.74 -17.24
C LYS A 98 -15.16 4.41 -17.14
N LYS A 99 -16.44 4.43 -16.74
CA LYS A 99 -17.23 3.19 -16.55
C LYS A 99 -17.67 2.59 -17.89
N ASN A 100 -18.07 3.43 -18.84
CA ASN A 100 -18.36 3.07 -20.21
C ASN A 100 -17.36 3.76 -21.15
N THR A 101 -16.47 2.97 -21.75
CA THR A 101 -15.40 3.43 -22.65
C THR A 101 -15.80 3.46 -24.13
N ALA A 102 -17.04 3.09 -24.49
CA ALA A 102 -17.53 3.15 -25.88
C ALA A 102 -17.58 4.58 -26.44
N HIS A 103 -17.75 5.57 -25.56
CA HIS A 103 -17.55 6.98 -25.83
C HIS A 103 -16.68 7.60 -24.75
N LEU A 104 -15.87 8.60 -25.13
CA LEU A 104 -14.96 9.35 -24.26
C LEU A 104 -15.35 10.84 -24.26
N GLY A 105 -16.64 11.14 -24.04
CA GLY A 105 -17.15 12.52 -24.07
C GLY A 105 -16.69 13.32 -22.86
N ALA A 106 -16.27 14.57 -23.08
CA ALA A 106 -15.84 15.46 -22.00
C ALA A 106 -16.99 15.89 -21.05
N GLU A 107 -18.25 15.69 -21.47
CA GLU A 107 -19.47 15.95 -20.70
C GLU A 107 -20.04 14.69 -20.02
N ASP A 108 -19.47 13.51 -20.31
CA ASP A 108 -19.91 12.25 -19.72
C ASP A 108 -19.69 12.27 -18.20
N LYS A 109 -20.61 11.71 -17.42
CA LYS A 109 -20.61 11.80 -15.94
C LYS A 109 -20.09 10.56 -15.23
N ASP A 110 -19.45 9.66 -15.97
CA ASP A 110 -18.94 8.37 -15.50
C ASP A 110 -17.41 8.26 -15.55
N TRP A 111 -16.72 9.38 -15.75
CA TRP A 111 -15.29 9.51 -15.47
C TRP A 111 -15.05 9.50 -13.95
N TYR A 112 -14.03 8.78 -13.48
CA TYR A 112 -13.66 8.71 -12.06
C TYR A 112 -12.15 8.61 -11.85
N PHE A 113 -11.69 9.05 -10.69
CA PHE A 113 -10.32 8.83 -10.21
C PHE A 113 -10.25 7.59 -9.32
N GLU A 114 -9.06 6.99 -9.22
CA GLU A 114 -8.74 5.95 -8.24
C GLU A 114 -8.29 6.61 -6.91
N ASP A 115 -8.55 5.96 -5.77
CA ASP A 115 -8.14 6.46 -4.44
C ASP A 115 -6.65 6.81 -4.36
N ALA A 116 -5.81 6.01 -5.04
CA ALA A 116 -4.37 6.21 -5.07
C ALA A 116 -3.96 7.41 -5.95
N THR A 117 -4.69 7.68 -7.05
CA THR A 117 -4.52 8.94 -7.81
C THR A 117 -4.85 10.14 -6.94
N VAL A 118 -5.98 10.11 -6.24
CA VAL A 118 -6.48 11.24 -5.43
C VAL A 118 -5.54 11.53 -4.25
N ARG A 119 -5.13 10.50 -3.52
CA ARG A 119 -4.19 10.62 -2.38
C ARG A 119 -2.84 11.18 -2.82
N ALA A 120 -2.22 10.61 -3.85
CA ALA A 120 -0.93 11.07 -4.35
C ALA A 120 -1.03 12.49 -4.95
N ALA A 121 -2.15 12.86 -5.55
CA ALA A 121 -2.39 14.22 -6.02
C ALA A 121 -2.53 15.21 -4.85
N ALA A 122 -3.16 14.84 -3.74
CA ALA A 122 -3.26 15.68 -2.54
C ALA A 122 -1.92 15.79 -1.78
N GLU A 123 -1.12 14.72 -1.72
CA GLU A 123 0.26 14.75 -1.22
C GLU A 123 1.15 15.67 -2.07
N LEU A 124 1.10 15.51 -3.41
CA LEU A 124 1.85 16.35 -4.35
C LEU A 124 1.42 17.82 -4.27
N THR A 125 0.12 18.08 -4.16
CA THR A 125 -0.42 19.43 -4.05
C THR A 125 0.06 20.10 -2.76
N ARG A 126 -0.01 19.43 -1.60
CA ARG A 126 0.52 19.97 -0.33
C ARG A 126 2.03 20.23 -0.41
N TYR A 127 2.81 19.26 -0.92
CA TYR A 127 4.25 19.45 -1.14
C TYR A 127 4.57 20.68 -2.00
N LEU A 128 3.80 20.92 -3.07
CA LEU A 128 3.98 22.09 -3.94
C LEU A 128 3.46 23.40 -3.31
N MET A 129 2.42 23.33 -2.48
CA MET A 129 1.95 24.46 -1.67
C MET A 129 3.05 24.90 -0.69
N ASP A 130 3.60 23.97 0.07
CA ASP A 130 4.65 24.23 1.07
C ASP A 130 5.95 24.72 0.41
N LYS A 131 6.37 24.08 -0.70
CA LYS A 131 7.59 24.41 -1.45
C LYS A 131 7.58 25.81 -2.07
N TYR A 132 6.40 26.33 -2.43
CA TYR A 132 6.26 27.61 -3.16
C TYR A 132 5.41 28.66 -2.44
N GLY A 133 4.96 28.40 -1.20
CA GLY A 133 4.09 29.31 -0.45
C GLY A 133 2.71 29.53 -1.08
N VAL A 134 2.22 28.59 -1.90
CA VAL A 134 0.91 28.70 -2.56
C VAL A 134 -0.19 28.33 -1.55
N PRO A 135 -1.10 29.25 -1.17
CA PRO A 135 -2.15 28.94 -0.20
C PRO A 135 -3.20 28.00 -0.80
N ALA A 136 -3.92 27.26 0.05
CA ALA A 136 -4.98 26.34 -0.39
C ALA A 136 -6.09 27.01 -1.23
N SER A 137 -6.33 28.31 -1.03
CA SER A 137 -7.24 29.14 -1.84
C SER A 137 -6.78 29.36 -3.28
N HIS A 138 -5.49 29.15 -3.56
CA HIS A 138 -4.88 29.24 -4.89
C HIS A 138 -4.69 27.85 -5.55
N VAL A 139 -5.22 26.79 -4.94
CA VAL A 139 -5.40 25.49 -5.59
C VAL A 139 -6.79 25.43 -6.22
N ILE A 140 -6.83 25.46 -7.55
CA ILE A 140 -8.06 25.66 -8.33
C ILE A 140 -8.17 24.65 -9.49
N ARG A 141 -9.36 24.47 -10.06
CA ARG A 141 -9.54 23.62 -11.26
C ARG A 141 -9.24 24.41 -12.52
N HIS A 142 -8.86 23.75 -13.61
CA HIS A 142 -8.82 24.38 -14.94
C HIS A 142 -10.22 24.98 -15.30
N TYR A 143 -11.32 24.37 -14.85
CA TYR A 143 -12.67 24.94 -14.93
C TYR A 143 -12.80 26.34 -14.31
N ASP A 144 -12.12 26.60 -13.20
CA ASP A 144 -12.16 27.90 -12.52
C ASP A 144 -11.30 28.93 -13.29
N VAL A 145 -10.22 28.48 -13.97
CA VAL A 145 -9.36 29.30 -14.82
C VAL A 145 -10.05 29.72 -16.13
N THR A 146 -10.65 28.78 -16.87
CA THR A 146 -11.12 28.99 -18.26
C THR A 146 -12.59 28.63 -18.50
N GLY A 147 -13.21 27.85 -17.62
CA GLY A 147 -14.52 27.24 -17.83
C GLY A 147 -14.52 25.89 -18.57
N LYS A 148 -13.36 25.38 -18.99
CA LYS A 148 -13.22 24.02 -19.55
C LYS A 148 -13.66 22.98 -18.51
N ILE A 149 -14.45 21.97 -18.90
CA ILE A 149 -14.87 20.86 -18.02
C ILE A 149 -13.64 19.98 -17.72
N CYS A 150 -12.87 20.40 -16.71
CA CYS A 150 -11.55 19.87 -16.37
C CYS A 150 -11.19 20.32 -14.94
N PRO A 151 -11.01 19.40 -13.96
CA PRO A 151 -11.20 17.96 -14.04
C PRO A 151 -12.69 17.60 -14.13
N ASN A 152 -13.13 16.78 -15.10
CA ASN A 152 -14.55 16.40 -15.22
C ASN A 152 -15.15 15.84 -13.91
N PRO A 153 -14.49 14.88 -13.20
CA PRO A 153 -15.04 14.33 -11.95
C PRO A 153 -15.27 15.41 -10.88
N TYR A 154 -14.38 16.41 -10.80
CA TYR A 154 -14.45 17.54 -9.86
C TYR A 154 -15.25 18.75 -10.38
N VAL A 155 -15.80 18.69 -11.60
CA VAL A 155 -16.76 19.67 -12.13
C VAL A 155 -18.18 19.17 -11.97
N TYR A 156 -18.44 17.87 -12.21
CA TYR A 156 -19.76 17.28 -12.03
C TYR A 156 -20.00 16.68 -10.63
N ASN A 157 -18.95 16.33 -9.87
CA ASN A 157 -19.03 15.66 -8.57
C ASN A 157 -19.93 14.39 -8.60
N ALA A 158 -19.95 13.68 -9.73
CA ALA A 158 -20.89 12.60 -10.05
C ALA A 158 -20.37 11.18 -9.68
N THR A 159 -19.19 11.10 -9.07
CA THR A 159 -18.51 9.85 -8.67
C THR A 159 -18.00 9.96 -7.23
N ALA A 160 -17.34 8.92 -6.71
CA ALA A 160 -16.92 8.84 -5.31
C ALA A 160 -16.17 10.10 -4.83
N HIS A 161 -15.05 10.41 -5.48
CA HIS A 161 -14.19 11.56 -5.19
C HIS A 161 -14.73 12.86 -5.79
N LYS A 162 -14.94 13.89 -4.96
CA LYS A 162 -15.48 15.21 -5.31
C LYS A 162 -14.47 16.32 -5.05
N TRP A 163 -14.72 17.50 -5.63
CA TRP A 163 -13.82 18.65 -5.47
C TRP A 163 -13.64 19.08 -4.00
N ASP A 164 -14.70 19.07 -3.20
CA ASP A 164 -14.66 19.58 -1.83
C ASP A 164 -13.96 18.62 -0.86
N GLU A 165 -14.03 17.31 -1.13
CA GLU A 165 -13.23 16.28 -0.46
C GLU A 165 -11.74 16.48 -0.77
N PHE A 166 -11.38 16.68 -2.04
CA PHE A 166 -10.00 17.01 -2.43
C PHE A 166 -9.51 18.31 -1.78
N ARG A 167 -10.36 19.34 -1.68
CA ARG A 167 -10.03 20.58 -0.96
C ARG A 167 -9.84 20.37 0.55
N GLY A 168 -10.55 19.42 1.16
CA GLY A 168 -10.28 18.96 2.53
C GLY A 168 -8.87 18.40 2.68
N LEU A 169 -8.53 17.40 1.87
CA LEU A 169 -7.23 16.70 1.90
C LEU A 169 -5.99 17.60 1.79
N ILE A 170 -6.13 18.78 1.16
CA ILE A 170 -5.04 19.76 0.98
C ILE A 170 -5.08 20.95 1.96
N SER A 171 -6.20 21.17 2.66
CA SER A 171 -6.36 22.33 3.57
C SER A 171 -6.11 22.00 5.04
N GLY A 172 -6.03 20.71 5.40
CA GLY A 172 -5.84 20.26 6.79
C GLY A 172 -7.07 20.45 7.68
N ALA A 173 -8.20 20.88 7.11
CA ALA A 173 -9.49 20.90 7.80
C ALA A 173 -10.11 19.50 7.81
N GLU A 174 -10.71 19.11 8.94
CA GLU A 174 -11.51 17.89 9.02
C GLU A 174 -12.70 17.97 8.06
N VAL A 175 -12.80 17.03 7.11
CA VAL A 175 -13.97 16.86 6.25
C VAL A 175 -14.50 15.44 6.44
N THR A 176 -15.74 15.33 6.92
CA THR A 176 -16.42 14.07 7.22
C THR A 176 -16.84 13.36 5.94
N GLU A 177 -16.26 12.20 5.63
CA GLU A 177 -16.62 11.41 4.44
C GLU A 177 -17.86 10.52 4.63
N PRO A 178 -18.74 10.43 3.61
CA PRO A 178 -19.67 9.32 3.42
C PRO A 178 -19.05 8.16 2.62
N GLN A 179 -19.45 6.92 2.91
CA GLN A 179 -18.83 5.67 2.44
C GLN A 179 -19.02 5.34 0.94
N GLN A 180 -18.02 4.71 0.29
CA GLN A 180 -18.09 3.30 -0.23
C GLN A 180 -16.91 2.89 -1.17
N ASN A 181 -16.22 1.79 -0.82
CA ASN A 181 -15.76 0.62 -1.62
C ASN A 181 -15.12 0.80 -3.03
N GLN A 182 -14.12 0.04 -3.54
CA GLN A 182 -13.26 -1.13 -3.16
C GLN A 182 -12.29 -1.35 -4.38
N GLN A 183 -11.16 -2.11 -4.42
CA GLN A 183 -10.22 -2.79 -3.49
C GLN A 183 -9.03 -3.36 -4.34
N GLY A 184 -7.88 -3.74 -3.75
CA GLY A 184 -6.71 -4.27 -4.50
C GLY A 184 -5.78 -5.23 -3.71
N ALA A 185 -4.72 -5.73 -4.37
CA ALA A 185 -3.78 -6.73 -3.82
C ALA A 185 -2.72 -6.16 -2.85
N GLY A 186 -2.12 -7.02 -2.01
CA GLY A 186 -1.21 -6.65 -0.91
C GLY A 186 0.27 -6.48 -1.27
N SER A 187 1.06 -6.00 -0.30
CA SER A 187 2.47 -5.62 -0.47
C SER A 187 3.49 -6.55 0.22
N TYR A 188 4.72 -6.64 -0.31
CA TYR A 188 5.80 -7.53 0.13
C TYR A 188 7.20 -6.90 -0.08
N LYS A 189 8.25 -7.32 0.63
CA LYS A 189 9.62 -6.77 0.48
C LYS A 189 10.46 -7.54 -0.57
N VAL A 190 11.37 -6.85 -1.25
CA VAL A 190 12.38 -7.43 -2.17
C VAL A 190 13.76 -6.83 -1.91
N LYS A 191 14.82 -7.64 -2.01
CA LYS A 191 16.21 -7.20 -1.98
C LYS A 191 16.67 -6.94 -3.41
N VAL A 192 17.44 -5.88 -3.61
CA VAL A 192 18.21 -5.67 -4.84
C VAL A 192 19.68 -5.69 -4.46
N GLU A 193 20.48 -6.48 -5.17
CA GLU A 193 21.92 -6.66 -4.90
C GLU A 193 22.81 -6.09 -6.00
N ILE A 194 22.24 -5.42 -6.99
CA ILE A 194 22.95 -4.68 -8.05
C ILE A 194 22.73 -3.18 -7.91
N ASP A 195 23.77 -2.38 -8.16
CA ASP A 195 23.74 -0.93 -7.93
C ASP A 195 22.84 -0.17 -8.92
N ASP A 196 22.69 -0.70 -10.14
CA ASP A 196 22.06 -0.01 -11.26
C ASP A 196 20.72 -0.63 -11.71
N LEU A 197 19.98 -1.34 -10.85
CA LEU A 197 18.67 -1.87 -11.24
C LEU A 197 17.74 -0.72 -11.65
N ASN A 198 17.39 -0.73 -12.94
CA ASN A 198 16.78 0.39 -13.63
C ASN A 198 15.29 0.47 -13.31
N ILE A 199 14.88 1.48 -12.55
CA ILE A 199 13.48 1.69 -12.20
C ILE A 199 12.71 2.14 -13.45
N ARG A 200 11.51 1.57 -13.65
CA ARG A 200 10.59 1.83 -14.73
C ARG A 200 9.17 1.98 -14.20
N VAL A 201 8.67 3.19 -14.06
CA VAL A 201 7.43 3.73 -14.66
C VAL A 201 6.15 2.86 -14.87
N GLY A 202 6.27 1.58 -15.21
CA GLY A 202 5.26 0.65 -15.71
C GLY A 202 5.94 -0.69 -16.00
N ALA A 203 5.17 -1.78 -15.94
CA ALA A 203 5.66 -3.15 -16.02
C ALA A 203 6.17 -3.55 -17.42
N GLY A 204 7.46 -3.35 -17.71
CA GLY A 204 8.11 -3.88 -18.91
C GLY A 204 9.34 -3.09 -19.39
N THR A 205 10.26 -3.76 -20.10
CA THR A 205 11.44 -3.14 -20.72
C THR A 205 11.11 -2.24 -21.91
N ASN A 206 9.94 -2.44 -22.52
CA ASN A 206 9.33 -1.56 -23.52
C ASN A 206 8.89 -0.20 -22.92
N TYR A 207 8.64 -0.12 -21.62
CA TYR A 207 8.47 1.16 -20.95
C TYR A 207 9.85 1.78 -20.67
N ALA A 208 10.14 2.95 -21.25
CA ALA A 208 11.42 3.64 -21.00
C ALA A 208 11.65 3.95 -19.51
N LYS A 209 12.92 4.00 -19.09
CA LYS A 209 13.40 4.15 -17.70
C LYS A 209 12.97 5.46 -17.03
N THR A 210 13.08 5.54 -15.70
CA THR A 210 12.88 6.77 -14.91
C THR A 210 14.08 7.73 -14.92
N GLY A 211 15.26 7.25 -15.32
CA GLY A 211 16.54 7.92 -15.08
C GLY A 211 17.15 7.62 -13.70
N GLY A 212 16.39 6.99 -12.79
CA GLY A 212 16.85 6.53 -11.49
C GLY A 212 17.04 5.01 -11.40
N TYR A 213 17.86 4.62 -10.44
CA TYR A 213 18.14 3.22 -10.07
C TYR A 213 17.66 2.98 -8.63
N THR A 214 17.49 1.73 -8.22
CA THR A 214 17.21 1.43 -6.81
C THR A 214 18.43 1.63 -5.90
N GLY A 215 19.64 1.38 -6.42
CA GLY A 215 20.77 1.00 -5.58
C GLY A 215 20.62 -0.41 -5.01
N LYS A 216 21.62 -0.86 -4.24
CA LYS A 216 21.46 -2.04 -3.38
C LYS A 216 20.61 -1.68 -2.16
N GLY A 217 19.68 -2.54 -1.76
CA GLY A 217 18.80 -2.26 -0.62
C GLY A 217 17.58 -3.19 -0.54
N VAL A 218 16.69 -2.90 0.40
CA VAL A 218 15.43 -3.62 0.63
C VAL A 218 14.26 -2.69 0.34
N PHE A 219 13.37 -3.08 -0.56
CA PHE A 219 12.28 -2.23 -1.02
C PHE A 219 10.94 -2.96 -0.93
N THR A 220 9.89 -2.27 -0.46
CA THR A 220 8.54 -2.84 -0.50
C THR A 220 7.90 -2.66 -1.87
N ILE A 221 7.33 -3.73 -2.41
CA ILE A 221 6.47 -3.76 -3.59
C ILE A 221 4.99 -3.75 -3.16
N VAL A 222 4.14 -2.98 -3.83
CA VAL A 222 2.70 -2.81 -3.55
C VAL A 222 1.78 -3.29 -4.69
N GLU A 223 2.35 -3.79 -5.78
CA GLU A 223 1.59 -4.23 -6.96
C GLU A 223 2.47 -5.12 -7.85
N GLU A 224 1.97 -6.27 -8.32
CA GLU A 224 2.67 -7.12 -9.32
C GLU A 224 1.95 -7.10 -10.68
N LYS A 225 2.72 -7.07 -11.77
CA LYS A 225 2.22 -7.23 -13.15
C LYS A 225 3.24 -7.97 -14.03
N ALA A 226 2.75 -8.86 -14.89
CA ALA A 226 3.54 -9.37 -16.01
C ALA A 226 3.89 -8.22 -16.98
N GLY A 227 5.08 -8.28 -17.60
CA GLY A 227 5.58 -7.20 -18.44
C GLY A 227 6.80 -7.61 -19.25
N GLN A 228 6.92 -7.06 -20.47
CA GLN A 228 7.93 -7.50 -21.45
C GLN A 228 9.35 -7.41 -20.90
N GLY A 229 10.22 -8.38 -21.20
CA GLY A 229 11.61 -8.40 -20.73
C GLY A 229 11.74 -8.52 -19.21
N SER A 230 10.77 -9.15 -18.56
CA SER A 230 10.97 -9.85 -17.29
C SER A 230 10.31 -11.23 -17.35
N THR A 231 10.93 -12.25 -16.74
CA THR A 231 10.34 -13.60 -16.60
C THR A 231 9.57 -13.76 -15.30
N ALA A 232 10.04 -13.19 -14.19
CA ALA A 232 9.34 -13.14 -12.90
C ALA A 232 8.30 -12.01 -12.81
N GLY A 233 8.19 -11.15 -13.83
CA GLY A 233 7.29 -10.00 -13.84
C GLY A 233 7.88 -8.74 -13.22
N TRP A 234 7.02 -7.79 -12.87
CA TRP A 234 7.40 -6.46 -12.39
C TRP A 234 6.67 -6.12 -11.11
N GLY A 235 7.39 -5.55 -10.15
CA GLY A 235 6.85 -5.06 -8.89
C GLY A 235 6.87 -3.54 -8.80
N ARG A 236 5.75 -2.90 -8.44
CA ARG A 236 5.67 -1.46 -8.17
C ARG A 236 6.12 -1.12 -6.76
N LEU A 237 7.07 -0.20 -6.60
CA LEU A 237 7.65 0.19 -5.31
C LEU A 237 6.70 1.06 -4.47
N LYS A 238 6.60 0.77 -3.16
CA LYS A 238 5.74 1.43 -2.14
C LYS A 238 6.04 2.93 -1.99
N SER A 239 7.28 3.35 -2.28
CA SER A 239 7.72 4.74 -2.27
C SER A 239 7.09 5.62 -3.37
N GLY A 240 6.49 5.01 -4.40
CA GLY A 240 5.98 5.70 -5.59
C GLY A 240 6.95 5.73 -6.78
N ALA A 241 8.12 5.08 -6.69
CA ALA A 241 9.17 5.10 -7.74
C ALA A 241 8.74 4.58 -9.13
N GLY A 242 7.62 3.86 -9.23
CA GLY A 242 7.34 3.00 -10.37
C GLY A 242 7.81 1.57 -10.12
N TRP A 243 8.17 0.85 -11.17
CA TRP A 243 8.31 -0.61 -11.15
C TRP A 243 9.74 -1.08 -11.38
N VAL A 244 10.08 -2.24 -10.81
CA VAL A 244 11.36 -2.95 -11.01
C VAL A 244 11.11 -4.32 -11.60
N SER A 245 12.04 -4.82 -12.42
CA SER A 245 11.97 -6.20 -12.92
C SER A 245 12.32 -7.16 -11.79
N LEU A 246 11.42 -8.08 -11.50
CA LEU A 246 11.56 -9.03 -10.40
C LEU A 246 12.64 -10.10 -10.66
N ASP A 247 13.10 -10.28 -11.91
CA ASP A 247 14.25 -11.14 -12.20
C ASP A 247 15.55 -10.70 -11.50
N TYR A 248 15.65 -9.41 -11.16
CA TYR A 248 16.78 -8.79 -10.47
C TYR A 248 16.46 -8.42 -9.02
N CYS A 249 15.29 -8.84 -8.53
CA CYS A 249 14.82 -8.58 -7.16
C CYS A 249 14.69 -9.91 -6.43
N ILE A 250 15.60 -10.19 -5.51
CA ILE A 250 15.47 -11.37 -4.63
C ILE A 250 14.31 -11.09 -3.69
N LYS A 251 13.15 -11.69 -3.94
CA LYS A 251 11.95 -11.52 -3.14
C LYS A 251 12.25 -11.97 -1.71
N ILE A 252 12.21 -11.06 -0.74
CA ILE A 252 12.55 -11.41 0.63
C ILE A 252 11.30 -11.95 1.27
N GLU A 253 11.30 -13.26 1.49
CA GLU A 253 10.34 -13.98 2.32
C GLU A 253 10.63 -13.63 3.79
N GLY A 254 10.56 -12.34 4.12
CA GLY A 254 11.46 -11.68 5.09
C GLY A 254 11.51 -12.21 6.52
N SER A 255 12.71 -12.09 7.09
CA SER A 255 12.88 -11.73 8.50
C SER A 255 14.05 -10.74 8.68
N GLU A 256 14.24 -10.22 9.90
CA GLU A 256 14.99 -8.98 10.21
C GLU A 256 16.00 -9.19 11.39
N THR A 257 16.92 -8.25 11.64
CA THR A 257 18.33 -8.45 12.13
C THR A 257 18.53 -9.08 13.53
N GLY A 258 19.74 -9.50 13.95
CA GLY A 258 21.08 -9.56 13.32
C GLY A 258 22.22 -9.26 14.34
N THR A 259 23.34 -8.66 13.92
CA THR A 259 24.34 -7.99 14.82
C THR A 259 25.13 -6.93 14.07
N ALA A 260 25.60 -5.90 14.78
CA ALA A 260 26.13 -4.65 14.23
C ALA A 260 27.50 -4.74 13.52
N GLU A 261 27.63 -4.01 12.41
CA GLU A 261 28.78 -3.15 12.15
C GLU A 261 28.36 -1.92 11.31
N THR A 262 29.23 -0.91 11.18
CA THR A 262 28.89 0.46 10.77
C THR A 262 28.27 0.59 9.36
N GLY A 263 27.07 1.17 9.25
CA GLY A 263 26.42 1.50 7.97
C GLY A 263 25.20 2.41 8.12
N THR A 264 24.76 3.05 7.03
CA THR A 264 23.63 4.01 7.02
C THR A 264 22.40 3.52 6.25
N ALA A 265 21.23 3.75 6.83
CA ALA A 265 19.90 3.92 6.21
C ALA A 265 18.99 2.70 5.88
N ASP A 266 17.69 3.05 5.85
CA ASP A 266 16.48 2.40 5.29
C ASP A 266 15.69 1.37 6.13
N GLY A 267 14.36 1.43 6.01
CA GLY A 267 13.35 0.85 6.92
C GLY A 267 13.02 -0.63 6.68
N GLY A 268 14.05 -1.48 6.69
CA GLY A 268 13.94 -2.92 6.42
C GLY A 268 14.27 -3.81 7.63
N ASP A 269 13.92 -3.40 8.85
CA ASP A 269 14.47 -4.02 10.07
C ASP A 269 13.59 -3.89 11.33
N THR A 270 12.29 -4.26 11.28
CA THR A 270 11.39 -4.04 12.45
C THR A 270 10.16 -4.95 12.49
N GLU A 271 9.46 -5.15 11.38
CA GLU A 271 8.21 -5.93 11.35
C GLU A 271 8.42 -7.39 11.74
N SER A 272 9.60 -7.95 11.43
CA SER A 272 9.88 -9.38 11.51
C SER A 272 10.61 -9.76 12.80
N THR A 273 11.50 -8.90 13.30
CA THR A 273 12.10 -9.04 14.63
C THR A 273 11.00 -9.15 15.69
N ILE A 274 9.93 -8.36 15.56
CA ILE A 274 8.72 -8.45 16.38
C ILE A 274 8.01 -9.80 16.21
N TRP A 275 7.85 -10.31 14.98
CA TRP A 275 7.22 -11.61 14.74
C TRP A 275 8.01 -12.79 15.34
N GLU A 276 9.32 -12.84 15.09
CA GLU A 276 10.20 -13.89 15.59
C GLU A 276 10.29 -13.86 17.11
N PHE A 277 10.43 -12.67 17.69
CA PHE A 277 10.36 -12.47 19.13
C PHE A 277 9.05 -13.06 19.69
N LEU A 278 7.89 -12.63 19.18
CA LEU A 278 6.59 -13.05 19.72
C LEU A 278 6.33 -14.55 19.56
N THR A 279 6.67 -15.14 18.41
CA THR A 279 6.53 -16.59 18.19
C THR A 279 7.60 -17.40 18.93
N GLY A 280 8.78 -16.83 19.16
CA GLY A 280 9.86 -17.40 19.97
C GLY A 280 9.54 -17.42 21.47
N LYS A 281 8.75 -16.45 21.97
CA LYS A 281 8.12 -16.53 23.30
C LYS A 281 6.98 -17.57 23.38
N GLY A 282 6.70 -18.30 22.30
CA GLY A 282 5.72 -19.39 22.26
C GLY A 282 4.30 -18.99 21.85
N LEU A 283 4.06 -17.75 21.39
CA LEU A 283 2.76 -17.39 20.82
C LEU A 283 2.51 -18.15 19.52
N ASN A 284 1.27 -18.61 19.35
CA ASN A 284 0.81 -19.17 18.08
C ASN A 284 0.71 -18.06 17.00
N ALA A 285 0.67 -18.44 15.73
CA ALA A 285 0.68 -17.48 14.61
C ALA A 285 -0.49 -16.47 14.64
N TYR A 286 -1.69 -16.87 15.08
CA TYR A 286 -2.82 -15.95 15.25
C TYR A 286 -2.57 -14.94 16.37
N ALA A 287 -1.96 -15.39 17.46
CA ALA A 287 -1.65 -14.58 18.64
C ALA A 287 -0.59 -13.52 18.35
N ALA A 288 0.54 -13.91 17.73
CA ALA A 288 1.59 -12.98 17.29
C ALA A 288 1.03 -11.94 16.30
N ALA A 289 0.28 -12.40 15.28
CA ALA A 289 -0.38 -11.54 14.30
C ALA A 289 -1.34 -10.52 14.95
N GLY A 290 -2.20 -10.96 15.87
CA GLY A 290 -3.21 -10.10 16.50
C GLY A 290 -2.61 -9.02 17.40
N LEU A 291 -1.48 -9.32 18.06
CA LEU A 291 -0.69 -8.35 18.82
C LEU A 291 0.00 -7.35 17.88
N MET A 292 0.71 -7.81 16.86
CA MET A 292 1.35 -6.93 15.85
C MET A 292 0.34 -6.00 15.14
N GLY A 293 -0.86 -6.49 14.87
CA GLY A 293 -1.95 -5.68 14.29
C GLY A 293 -2.42 -4.52 15.18
N ASN A 294 -2.19 -4.61 16.50
CA ASN A 294 -2.40 -3.50 17.43
C ASN A 294 -1.19 -2.57 17.50
N LEU A 295 0.03 -3.11 17.68
CA LEU A 295 1.26 -2.31 17.73
C LEU A 295 1.44 -1.45 16.45
N TYR A 296 1.13 -2.00 15.27
CA TYR A 296 1.13 -1.25 14.01
C TYR A 296 0.09 -0.13 13.97
N ALA A 297 -1.04 -0.29 14.66
CA ALA A 297 -2.08 0.73 14.78
C ALA A 297 -1.77 1.81 15.83
N GLU A 298 -0.84 1.56 16.75
CA GLU A 298 -0.35 2.55 17.72
C GLU A 298 0.83 3.36 17.15
N SER A 299 1.86 2.69 16.63
CA SER A 299 3.16 3.32 16.29
C SER A 299 3.63 3.09 14.85
N GLY A 300 2.86 2.36 14.03
CA GLY A 300 3.39 1.81 12.77
C GLY A 300 4.50 0.77 12.97
N LEU A 301 4.64 0.24 14.20
CA LEU A 301 5.75 -0.59 14.70
C LEU A 301 7.07 0.17 14.99
N ALA A 302 7.09 1.51 14.94
CA ALA A 302 8.29 2.28 15.23
C ALA A 302 8.54 2.42 16.75
N ALA A 303 9.62 1.81 17.24
CA ALA A 303 10.00 1.84 18.66
C ALA A 303 10.44 3.24 19.17
N ASN A 304 10.89 4.13 18.28
CA ASN A 304 11.26 5.51 18.64
C ASN A 304 10.09 6.52 18.54
N ASN A 305 8.88 6.09 18.12
CA ASN A 305 7.86 7.06 17.72
C ASN A 305 7.26 7.86 18.88
N LEU A 306 7.34 9.19 18.79
CA LEU A 306 6.63 10.13 19.63
C LEU A 306 5.26 10.45 19.00
N GLN A 307 4.22 10.50 19.83
CA GLN A 307 2.88 10.86 19.37
C GLN A 307 2.87 12.21 18.63
N ASN A 308 2.33 12.27 17.41
CA ASN A 308 2.40 13.45 16.51
C ASN A 308 1.89 14.78 17.10
N SER A 309 0.93 14.73 18.04
CA SER A 309 0.44 15.90 18.77
C SER A 309 1.48 16.45 19.76
N TYR A 310 2.42 15.62 20.21
CA TYR A 310 3.49 15.96 21.14
C TYR A 310 4.80 16.31 20.45
N SER A 311 5.16 15.72 19.32
CA SER A 311 6.30 16.20 18.51
C SER A 311 6.13 17.68 18.13
N THR A 312 4.90 18.05 17.72
CA THR A 312 4.50 19.45 17.47
C THR A 312 4.52 20.33 18.73
N LYS A 313 4.07 19.81 19.88
CA LYS A 313 3.95 20.57 21.15
C LYS A 313 5.29 20.76 21.87
N LEU A 314 6.22 19.80 21.71
CA LEU A 314 7.56 19.83 22.31
C LEU A 314 8.61 20.44 21.37
N GLY A 315 8.32 20.50 20.06
CA GLY A 315 9.26 21.01 19.05
C GLY A 315 10.44 20.05 18.82
N MET A 316 10.17 18.74 18.78
CA MET A 316 11.17 17.67 18.68
C MET A 316 10.69 16.59 17.70
N SER A 317 11.60 16.03 16.91
CA SER A 317 11.37 14.77 16.19
C SER A 317 11.36 13.56 17.11
N ASP A 318 10.96 12.40 16.58
CA ASP A 318 11.02 11.10 17.25
C ASP A 318 12.45 10.79 17.73
N GLU A 319 13.45 11.08 16.89
CA GLU A 319 14.88 10.91 17.18
C GLU A 319 15.38 11.91 18.23
N GLU A 320 15.02 13.19 18.10
CA GLU A 320 15.45 14.25 19.03
C GLU A 320 14.90 14.01 20.44
N TYR A 321 13.62 13.66 20.57
CA TYR A 321 13.00 13.32 21.85
C TYR A 321 13.62 12.05 22.44
N THR A 322 13.80 11.00 21.64
CA THR A 322 14.46 9.74 22.07
C THR A 322 15.86 10.02 22.61
N ALA A 323 16.69 10.74 21.85
CA ALA A 323 18.06 11.09 22.25
C ALA A 323 18.09 11.96 23.52
N ALA A 324 17.14 12.89 23.69
CA ALA A 324 17.05 13.75 24.86
C ALA A 324 16.65 12.99 26.14
N VAL A 325 15.80 11.97 26.03
CA VAL A 325 15.44 11.06 27.14
C VAL A 325 16.62 10.12 27.48
N ASP A 326 17.34 9.64 26.47
CA ASP A 326 18.50 8.77 26.65
C ASP A 326 19.64 9.49 27.36
N ASN A 327 20.02 10.68 26.89
CA ASN A 327 21.10 11.48 27.46
C ASN A 327 20.70 12.23 28.75
N GLY A 328 19.42 12.19 29.15
CA GLY A 328 18.90 12.75 30.40
C GLY A 328 18.63 14.25 30.38
N SER A 329 18.73 14.92 29.22
CA SER A 329 18.33 16.34 29.07
C SER A 329 16.80 16.53 29.09
N TYR A 330 16.02 15.51 28.70
CA TYR A 330 14.56 15.48 28.86
C TYR A 330 14.16 14.60 30.05
N THR A 331 14.02 15.22 31.22
CA THR A 331 13.72 14.53 32.48
C THR A 331 12.24 14.22 32.72
N ASN A 332 11.33 14.75 31.88
CA ASN A 332 9.88 14.68 32.10
C ASN A 332 9.18 13.49 31.40
N PHE A 333 9.93 12.52 30.86
CA PHE A 333 9.42 11.42 30.03
C PHE A 333 8.20 10.71 30.63
N ALA A 334 8.21 10.41 31.93
CA ALA A 334 7.10 9.72 32.58
C ALA A 334 5.83 10.58 32.73
N HIS A 335 5.93 11.91 32.73
CA HIS A 335 4.85 12.82 33.12
C HIS A 335 4.43 13.82 32.04
N ASP A 336 5.06 13.81 30.87
CA ASP A 336 4.71 14.67 29.72
C ASP A 336 3.33 14.38 29.11
N SER A 337 2.75 13.20 29.41
CA SER A 337 1.49 12.69 28.85
C SER A 337 1.50 12.40 27.35
N ALA A 338 2.69 12.26 26.75
CA ALA A 338 2.87 11.86 25.35
C ALA A 338 2.88 10.34 25.21
N GLY A 339 2.19 9.80 24.20
CA GLY A 339 2.41 8.43 23.75
C GLY A 339 3.82 8.25 23.17
N TYR A 340 4.46 7.13 23.48
CA TYR A 340 5.80 6.80 22.98
C TYR A 340 5.98 5.30 22.67
N GLY A 341 6.72 4.99 21.61
CA GLY A 341 7.20 3.65 21.26
C GLY A 341 6.14 2.67 20.77
N LEU A 342 6.51 1.39 20.69
CA LEU A 342 5.76 0.31 20.03
C LEU A 342 4.27 0.28 20.35
N ALA A 343 3.92 0.35 21.64
CA ALA A 343 2.54 0.30 22.15
C ALA A 343 2.02 1.68 22.62
N GLN A 344 2.61 2.77 22.14
CA GLN A 344 2.29 4.16 22.53
C GLN A 344 2.06 4.32 24.04
N TRP A 345 3.03 3.88 24.84
CA TRP A 345 2.95 3.93 26.30
C TRP A 345 2.73 5.39 26.75
N THR A 346 1.51 5.69 27.20
CA THR A 346 1.04 7.07 27.50
C THR A 346 0.80 7.29 28.99
N TYR A 347 0.41 6.25 29.74
CA TYR A 347 0.10 6.38 31.17
C TYR A 347 1.38 6.40 32.02
N TYR A 348 1.46 7.33 32.97
CA TYR A 348 2.73 7.72 33.61
C TYR A 348 3.50 6.56 34.26
N SER A 349 2.82 5.63 34.93
CA SER A 349 3.47 4.49 35.58
C SER A 349 3.98 3.44 34.58
N ARG A 350 3.35 3.33 33.39
CA ARG A 350 3.83 2.48 32.30
C ARG A 350 5.06 3.12 31.63
N LYS A 351 5.04 4.44 31.39
CA LYS A 351 6.22 5.19 30.91
C LYS A 351 7.39 5.11 31.90
N GLN A 352 7.15 5.28 33.20
CA GLN A 352 8.19 5.13 34.21
C GLN A 352 8.78 3.71 34.20
N ALA A 353 7.93 2.67 34.17
CA ALA A 353 8.41 1.29 34.11
C ALA A 353 9.23 0.98 32.84
N LEU A 354 8.84 1.52 31.68
CA LEU A 354 9.61 1.41 30.43
C LEU A 354 10.97 2.12 30.55
N TYR A 355 10.99 3.32 31.13
CA TYR A 355 12.22 4.09 31.35
C TYR A 355 13.18 3.38 32.32
N ASP A 356 12.66 2.88 33.43
CA ASP A 356 13.44 2.13 34.42
C ASP A 356 14.00 0.83 33.82
N TYR A 357 13.23 0.17 32.95
CA TYR A 357 13.67 -1.02 32.21
C TYR A 357 14.80 -0.70 31.24
N ALA A 358 14.68 0.35 30.42
CA ALA A 358 15.72 0.79 29.50
C ALA A 358 17.02 1.19 30.24
N LYS A 359 16.90 1.94 31.36
CA LYS A 359 18.07 2.31 32.18
C LYS A 359 18.70 1.10 32.89
N ALA A 360 17.92 0.09 33.26
CA ALA A 360 18.45 -1.17 33.82
C ALA A 360 19.14 -2.05 32.76
N ALA A 361 18.64 -2.06 31.52
CA ALA A 361 19.26 -2.73 30.38
C ALA A 361 20.51 -2.01 29.84
N GLY A 362 20.65 -0.70 30.10
CA GLY A 362 21.73 0.14 29.58
C GLY A 362 21.58 0.51 28.10
N THR A 363 20.37 0.40 27.56
CA THR A 363 20.05 0.63 26.14
C THR A 363 19.32 1.95 25.92
N SER A 364 19.18 2.35 24.66
CA SER A 364 18.26 3.44 24.27
C SER A 364 16.82 3.11 24.64
N ILE A 365 16.06 4.11 25.08
CA ILE A 365 14.61 4.05 25.31
C ILE A 365 13.84 3.69 24.03
N GLY A 366 14.39 3.99 22.85
CA GLY A 366 13.83 3.66 21.53
C GLY A 366 14.34 2.34 20.92
N ASN A 367 15.11 1.53 21.66
CA ASN A 367 15.60 0.24 21.16
C ASN A 367 14.46 -0.79 21.04
N LEU A 368 14.40 -1.46 19.89
CA LEU A 368 13.33 -2.39 19.52
C LEU A 368 13.25 -3.60 20.45
N ASP A 369 14.38 -4.29 20.66
CA ASP A 369 14.43 -5.54 21.44
C ASP A 369 14.10 -5.30 22.92
N MET A 370 14.60 -4.19 23.49
CA MET A 370 14.26 -3.75 24.84
C MET A 370 12.77 -3.46 24.98
N GLN A 371 12.16 -2.74 24.02
CA GLN A 371 10.71 -2.49 24.06
C GLN A 371 9.90 -3.77 23.87
N LEU A 372 10.41 -4.76 23.13
CA LEU A 372 9.79 -6.07 22.97
C LEU A 372 9.84 -6.90 24.26
N ASP A 373 10.99 -6.97 24.94
CA ASP A 373 11.10 -7.65 26.23
C ASP A 373 10.31 -6.95 27.34
N PHE A 374 10.27 -5.61 27.35
CA PHE A 374 9.39 -4.85 28.24
C PHE A 374 7.91 -5.14 27.96
N LEU A 375 7.47 -5.09 26.70
CA LEU A 375 6.12 -5.45 26.27
C LEU A 375 5.75 -6.87 26.71
N TRP A 376 6.64 -7.84 26.52
CA TRP A 376 6.40 -9.23 26.91
C TRP A 376 6.28 -9.38 28.43
N GLN A 377 7.14 -8.71 29.20
CA GLN A 377 7.08 -8.68 30.66
C GLN A 377 5.76 -8.05 31.15
N GLU A 378 5.38 -6.90 30.60
CA GLU A 378 4.14 -6.21 30.97
C GLU A 378 2.91 -7.07 30.67
N LEU A 379 2.86 -7.70 29.49
CA LEU A 379 1.76 -8.61 29.09
C LEU A 379 1.54 -9.78 30.06
N GLN A 380 2.56 -10.28 30.77
CA GLN A 380 2.37 -11.35 31.77
C GLN A 380 1.46 -10.91 32.94
N GLY A 381 1.36 -9.61 33.22
CA GLY A 381 0.40 -9.06 34.18
C GLY A 381 -1.05 -9.15 33.68
N TYR A 382 -1.26 -9.11 32.37
CA TYR A 382 -2.57 -9.09 31.71
C TYR A 382 -3.09 -10.51 31.47
N LYS A 383 -3.24 -11.31 32.55
CA LYS A 383 -3.57 -12.74 32.50
C LYS A 383 -4.70 -13.11 31.52
N SER A 384 -5.84 -12.41 31.57
CA SER A 384 -6.98 -12.69 30.67
C SER A 384 -6.73 -12.30 29.19
N VAL A 385 -5.74 -11.44 28.91
CA VAL A 385 -5.25 -11.18 27.55
C VAL A 385 -4.36 -12.33 27.10
N MET A 386 -3.42 -12.77 27.94
CA MET A 386 -2.51 -13.90 27.64
C MET A 386 -3.24 -15.23 27.48
N GLU A 387 -4.28 -15.49 28.28
CA GLU A 387 -5.19 -16.63 28.12
C GLU A 387 -5.86 -16.62 26.74
N LYS A 388 -6.45 -15.49 26.35
CA LYS A 388 -7.14 -15.32 25.06
C LYS A 388 -6.21 -15.32 23.86
N LEU A 389 -5.02 -14.73 23.98
CA LEU A 389 -3.96 -14.76 22.97
C LEU A 389 -3.50 -16.20 22.73
N THR A 390 -3.06 -16.90 23.78
CA THR A 390 -2.55 -18.28 23.66
C THR A 390 -3.60 -19.23 23.08
N ALA A 391 -4.88 -19.05 23.46
CA ALA A 391 -6.00 -19.84 22.95
C ALA A 391 -6.59 -19.35 21.60
N ALA A 392 -6.04 -18.29 20.97
CA ALA A 392 -6.62 -17.71 19.78
C ALA A 392 -6.52 -18.65 18.56
N THR A 393 -7.67 -18.95 17.96
CA THR A 393 -7.81 -19.72 16.70
C THR A 393 -8.06 -18.84 15.47
N SER A 394 -8.02 -17.52 15.64
CA SER A 394 -8.12 -16.55 14.55
C SER A 394 -7.42 -15.24 14.93
N VAL A 395 -6.93 -14.51 13.93
CA VAL A 395 -6.26 -13.21 14.16
C VAL A 395 -7.20 -12.18 14.77
N ARG A 396 -8.49 -12.22 14.42
CA ARG A 396 -9.53 -11.37 15.00
C ARG A 396 -9.64 -11.58 16.52
N ALA A 397 -9.75 -12.83 16.97
CA ALA A 397 -9.84 -13.15 18.41
C ALA A 397 -8.59 -12.70 19.19
N ALA A 398 -7.40 -12.83 18.61
CA ALA A 398 -6.15 -12.33 19.20
C ALA A 398 -6.09 -10.79 19.24
N SER A 399 -6.45 -10.13 18.13
CA SER A 399 -6.40 -8.67 18.01
C SER A 399 -7.41 -7.99 18.94
N ASP A 400 -8.62 -8.54 19.06
CA ASP A 400 -9.64 -8.06 19.99
C ASP A 400 -9.22 -8.23 21.46
N ALA A 401 -8.53 -9.33 21.79
CA ALA A 401 -8.03 -9.57 23.15
C ALA A 401 -7.01 -8.51 23.57
N VAL A 402 -6.11 -8.10 22.67
CA VAL A 402 -5.12 -7.03 22.90
C VAL A 402 -5.78 -5.66 22.92
N LEU A 403 -6.65 -5.36 21.95
CA LEU A 403 -7.35 -4.07 21.85
C LEU A 403 -8.22 -3.79 23.09
N LEU A 404 -9.09 -4.73 23.45
CA LEU A 404 -10.06 -4.57 24.55
C LEU A 404 -9.43 -4.82 25.93
N GLY A 405 -8.30 -5.50 25.99
CA GLY A 405 -7.69 -5.97 27.23
C GLY A 405 -6.43 -5.20 27.66
N TYR A 406 -5.57 -4.84 26.70
CA TYR A 406 -4.25 -4.25 26.93
C TYR A 406 -4.21 -2.77 26.51
N GLU A 407 -4.45 -2.44 25.23
CA GLU A 407 -4.33 -1.07 24.72
C GLU A 407 -5.47 -0.15 25.19
N LYS A 408 -6.71 -0.62 25.06
CA LYS A 408 -7.95 0.09 25.42
C LYS A 408 -8.00 1.54 24.87
N PRO A 409 -7.90 1.73 23.55
CA PRO A 409 -8.09 3.04 22.92
C PRO A 409 -9.47 3.65 23.24
N ALA A 410 -9.64 4.96 22.99
CA ALA A 410 -10.91 5.65 23.27
C ALA A 410 -12.07 5.13 22.40
N ASP A 411 -11.81 4.73 21.15
CA ASP A 411 -12.75 4.01 20.30
C ASP A 411 -12.39 2.51 20.25
N GLN A 412 -13.30 1.68 20.75
CA GLN A 412 -13.20 0.21 20.78
C GLN A 412 -14.32 -0.44 19.94
N SER A 413 -14.91 0.31 19.01
CA SER A 413 -15.99 -0.16 18.15
C SER A 413 -15.60 -1.34 17.26
N GLU A 414 -16.62 -2.04 16.75
CA GLU A 414 -16.47 -3.11 15.76
C GLU A 414 -15.65 -2.67 14.54
N ALA A 415 -15.71 -1.39 14.17
CA ALA A 415 -14.91 -0.83 13.07
C ALA A 415 -13.41 -0.81 13.40
N VAL A 416 -13.02 -0.36 14.60
CA VAL A 416 -11.62 -0.34 15.04
C VAL A 416 -11.10 -1.75 15.29
N GLN A 417 -11.90 -2.61 15.94
CA GLN A 417 -11.61 -4.04 16.11
C GLN A 417 -11.32 -4.73 14.78
N LYS A 418 -12.23 -4.60 13.81
CA LYS A 418 -12.01 -5.12 12.46
C LYS A 418 -10.77 -4.50 11.81
N LYS A 419 -10.51 -3.20 11.97
CA LYS A 419 -9.37 -2.53 11.32
C LYS A 419 -8.02 -2.99 11.87
N ARG A 420 -7.88 -3.16 13.19
CA ARG A 420 -6.65 -3.69 13.81
C ARG A 420 -6.46 -5.18 13.52
N ALA A 421 -7.57 -5.94 13.44
CA ALA A 421 -7.54 -7.32 12.97
C ALA A 421 -7.17 -7.43 11.47
N GLU A 422 -7.54 -6.47 10.61
CA GLU A 422 -7.07 -6.40 9.22
C GLU A 422 -5.56 -6.19 9.14
N TYR A 423 -4.98 -5.31 9.97
CA TYR A 423 -3.51 -5.16 10.04
C TYR A 423 -2.84 -6.45 10.52
N GLY A 424 -3.37 -7.06 11.59
CA GLY A 424 -2.88 -8.34 12.08
C GLY A 424 -2.96 -9.43 11.03
N GLN A 425 -4.06 -9.50 10.26
CA GLN A 425 -4.26 -10.51 9.23
C GLN A 425 -3.24 -10.38 8.10
N ASN A 426 -2.76 -9.17 7.80
CA ASN A 426 -1.64 -8.99 6.87
C ASN A 426 -0.36 -9.65 7.42
N PHE A 427 0.00 -9.41 8.69
CA PHE A 427 1.17 -10.06 9.30
C PHE A 427 1.01 -11.59 9.37
N TYR A 428 -0.18 -12.10 9.73
CA TYR A 428 -0.47 -13.53 9.66
C TYR A 428 -0.21 -14.09 8.26
N ASN A 429 -0.75 -13.44 7.23
CA ASN A 429 -0.60 -13.88 5.84
C ASN A 429 0.87 -13.83 5.35
N ILE A 430 1.68 -12.91 5.89
CA ILE A 430 3.10 -12.75 5.55
C ILE A 430 3.99 -13.78 6.27
N TYR A 431 3.74 -14.08 7.55
CA TYR A 431 4.69 -14.84 8.37
C TYR A 431 4.20 -16.23 8.82
N ALA A 432 2.89 -16.47 8.95
CA ALA A 432 2.38 -17.78 9.40
C ALA A 432 2.66 -18.91 8.39
N GLY A 433 2.79 -18.58 7.10
CA GLY A 433 3.04 -19.55 6.03
C GLY A 433 4.50 -19.98 5.85
N LYS A 434 5.47 -19.28 6.47
CA LYS A 434 6.91 -19.47 6.21
C LYS A 434 7.53 -20.67 6.94
N LYS A 435 6.84 -21.26 7.92
CA LYS A 435 7.46 -22.17 8.90
C LYS A 435 7.59 -23.64 8.46
N ASN A 436 7.85 -23.87 7.17
CA ASN A 436 7.82 -25.18 6.52
C ASN A 436 9.12 -25.60 5.79
N GLU A 437 10.21 -24.83 5.86
CA GLU A 437 11.48 -25.20 5.19
C GLU A 437 12.53 -25.89 6.09
N GLU A 438 12.33 -25.92 7.42
CA GLU A 438 13.23 -26.62 8.36
C GLU A 438 12.50 -27.62 9.27
N ALA A 439 12.05 -28.73 8.69
CA ALA A 439 11.74 -29.99 9.39
C ALA A 439 11.87 -31.18 8.43
N GLU A 440 12.40 -32.32 8.89
CA GLU A 440 12.48 -33.54 8.07
C GLU A 440 11.08 -34.11 7.74
N PRO A 441 10.89 -34.74 6.57
CA PRO A 441 9.56 -35.10 6.08
C PRO A 441 9.00 -36.37 6.73
N GLU A 442 7.95 -36.23 7.54
CA GLU A 442 7.01 -37.34 7.78
C GLU A 442 6.26 -37.69 6.48
N PRO A 443 5.90 -38.99 6.28
CA PRO A 443 5.61 -39.52 4.95
C PRO A 443 4.29 -39.03 4.34
N GLN A 444 4.38 -38.43 3.16
CA GLN A 444 3.20 -38.09 2.36
C GLN A 444 2.39 -39.35 2.01
N LYS A 445 1.09 -39.31 2.31
CA LYS A 445 0.14 -40.38 1.99
C LYS A 445 -0.04 -40.47 0.45
N PRO A 446 0.07 -41.66 -0.18
CA PRO A 446 0.13 -41.76 -1.63
C PRO A 446 -1.11 -41.19 -2.36
N ALA A 447 -0.86 -40.48 -3.46
CA ALA A 447 -1.91 -40.09 -4.40
C ALA A 447 -2.54 -41.35 -5.03
N ALA A 448 -3.85 -41.53 -4.86
CA ALA A 448 -4.57 -42.69 -5.38
C ALA A 448 -4.71 -42.60 -6.91
N ALA A 449 -4.25 -43.64 -7.61
CA ALA A 449 -4.18 -43.68 -9.07
C ALA A 449 -5.54 -43.46 -9.75
N VAL A 450 -5.51 -42.78 -10.90
CA VAL A 450 -6.65 -42.69 -11.81
C VAL A 450 -6.78 -43.98 -12.65
N PRO A 451 -8.01 -44.41 -12.99
CA PRO A 451 -9.29 -43.78 -12.70
C PRO A 451 -9.90 -44.19 -11.34
N TYR A 452 -10.66 -43.27 -10.74
CA TYR A 452 -11.44 -43.49 -9.51
C TYR A 452 -12.80 -42.78 -9.61
N THR A 453 -13.69 -42.96 -8.62
CA THR A 453 -15.01 -42.30 -8.63
C THR A 453 -15.18 -41.21 -7.57
N VAL A 454 -15.98 -40.20 -7.89
CA VAL A 454 -16.38 -39.11 -7.00
C VAL A 454 -17.88 -38.99 -6.94
N LYS A 455 -18.42 -38.63 -5.77
CA LYS A 455 -19.80 -38.17 -5.59
C LYS A 455 -19.84 -36.64 -5.60
N ILE A 456 -20.79 -36.09 -6.33
CA ILE A 456 -21.02 -34.64 -6.45
C ILE A 456 -22.45 -34.36 -6.00
N ASP A 457 -22.62 -33.56 -4.96
CA ASP A 457 -23.91 -33.29 -4.30
C ASP A 457 -24.54 -31.94 -4.68
N ILE A 458 -23.88 -31.15 -5.53
CA ILE A 458 -24.44 -29.91 -6.11
C ILE A 458 -24.89 -30.13 -7.55
N SER A 459 -25.96 -29.44 -7.95
CA SER A 459 -26.62 -29.61 -9.26
C SER A 459 -25.93 -28.85 -10.40
N ASP A 460 -25.19 -27.81 -10.05
CA ASP A 460 -24.70 -26.75 -10.92
C ASP A 460 -23.17 -26.59 -10.86
N LEU A 461 -22.43 -27.68 -10.56
CA LEU A 461 -20.98 -27.67 -10.73
C LEU A 461 -20.65 -27.48 -12.21
N ASN A 462 -19.95 -26.37 -12.49
CA ASN A 462 -19.70 -25.90 -13.84
C ASN A 462 -18.60 -26.76 -14.50
N ILE A 463 -18.89 -27.38 -15.64
CA ILE A 463 -17.91 -28.14 -16.41
C ILE A 463 -17.07 -27.15 -17.25
N ARG A 464 -15.75 -27.39 -17.32
CA ARG A 464 -14.79 -26.53 -18.04
C ARG A 464 -13.95 -27.27 -19.06
N THR A 465 -13.45 -26.55 -20.07
CA THR A 465 -12.60 -27.09 -21.13
C THR A 465 -11.18 -27.45 -20.67
N GLY A 466 -10.78 -27.06 -19.46
CA GLY A 466 -9.47 -27.35 -18.87
C GLY A 466 -9.47 -27.19 -17.34
N ALA A 467 -8.36 -27.59 -16.72
CA ALA A 467 -8.14 -27.56 -15.28
C ALA A 467 -7.91 -26.12 -14.76
N GLY A 468 -8.98 -25.40 -14.43
CA GLY A 468 -8.90 -24.09 -13.79
C GLY A 468 -10.05 -23.13 -14.11
N THR A 469 -10.30 -22.16 -13.24
CA THR A 469 -11.33 -21.13 -13.43
C THR A 469 -11.06 -20.16 -14.59
N ASN A 470 -9.82 -20.13 -15.08
CA ASN A 470 -9.37 -19.46 -16.30
C ASN A 470 -9.80 -20.17 -17.61
N TYR A 471 -10.15 -21.46 -17.56
CA TYR A 471 -10.67 -22.17 -18.74
C TYR A 471 -12.15 -21.89 -18.96
N ALA A 472 -12.57 -21.84 -20.23
CA ALA A 472 -13.96 -21.60 -20.60
C ALA A 472 -14.90 -22.65 -19.98
N LYS A 473 -16.08 -22.21 -19.53
CA LYS A 473 -17.19 -23.11 -19.22
C LYS A 473 -17.66 -23.76 -20.53
N THR A 474 -18.05 -25.03 -20.49
CA THR A 474 -18.65 -25.70 -21.67
C THR A 474 -20.09 -25.25 -21.94
N GLY A 475 -20.73 -24.61 -20.95
CA GLY A 475 -22.17 -24.37 -20.91
C GLY A 475 -22.94 -25.46 -20.17
N GLU A 476 -22.29 -26.58 -19.83
CA GLU A 476 -22.87 -27.72 -19.15
C GLU A 476 -22.53 -27.73 -17.65
N TYR A 477 -23.36 -28.45 -16.89
CA TYR A 477 -23.21 -28.72 -15.47
C TYR A 477 -23.23 -30.23 -15.22
N THR A 478 -22.59 -30.70 -14.16
CA THR A 478 -22.56 -32.14 -13.86
C THR A 478 -23.93 -32.72 -13.50
N GLY A 479 -24.78 -31.93 -12.85
CA GLY A 479 -25.86 -32.49 -12.01
C GLY A 479 -25.31 -33.17 -10.75
N LYS A 480 -26.23 -33.63 -9.89
CA LYS A 480 -25.89 -34.45 -8.73
C LYS A 480 -25.71 -35.91 -9.17
N GLY A 481 -24.69 -36.60 -8.68
CA GLY A 481 -24.45 -38.00 -9.07
C GLY A 481 -23.08 -38.54 -8.67
N VAL A 482 -22.71 -39.68 -9.28
CA VAL A 482 -21.39 -40.30 -9.16
C VAL A 482 -20.71 -40.31 -10.51
N PHE A 483 -19.47 -39.84 -10.57
CA PHE A 483 -18.71 -39.60 -11.79
C PHE A 483 -17.33 -40.27 -11.70
N THR A 484 -16.77 -40.71 -12.82
CA THR A 484 -15.41 -41.26 -12.87
C THR A 484 -14.43 -40.17 -13.28
N ILE A 485 -13.38 -39.96 -12.49
CA ILE A 485 -12.24 -39.11 -12.83
C ILE A 485 -11.17 -39.97 -13.50
N VAL A 486 -10.62 -39.50 -14.63
CA VAL A 486 -9.58 -40.20 -15.41
C VAL A 486 -8.23 -39.49 -15.44
N GLU A 487 -8.16 -38.27 -14.92
CA GLU A 487 -6.94 -37.44 -14.86
C GLU A 487 -7.14 -36.39 -13.76
N GLU A 488 -6.13 -36.16 -12.92
CA GLU A 488 -6.09 -35.06 -11.94
C GLU A 488 -5.04 -34.03 -12.37
N LYS A 489 -5.33 -32.73 -12.20
CA LYS A 489 -4.37 -31.62 -12.41
C LYS A 489 -4.60 -30.49 -11.40
N ALA A 490 -3.52 -29.84 -10.97
CA ALA A 490 -3.61 -28.53 -10.31
C ALA A 490 -4.15 -27.49 -11.31
N GLY A 491 -4.90 -26.49 -10.82
CA GLY A 491 -5.53 -25.48 -11.66
C GLY A 491 -6.21 -24.39 -10.84
N GLN A 492 -6.25 -23.16 -11.38
CA GLN A 492 -6.72 -21.97 -10.66
C GLN A 492 -8.13 -22.17 -10.08
N GLY A 493 -8.36 -21.73 -8.84
CA GLY A 493 -9.68 -21.76 -8.21
C GLY A 493 -10.19 -23.15 -7.83
N SER A 494 -9.29 -24.06 -7.42
CA SER A 494 -9.61 -25.26 -6.63
C SER A 494 -8.42 -25.57 -5.73
N THR A 495 -8.65 -25.91 -4.45
CA THR A 495 -7.57 -26.29 -3.51
C THR A 495 -7.25 -27.78 -3.55
N ALA A 496 -8.26 -28.63 -3.80
CA ALA A 496 -8.12 -30.07 -4.04
C ALA A 496 -7.79 -30.42 -5.51
N GLY A 497 -7.58 -29.42 -6.38
CA GLY A 497 -7.28 -29.61 -7.80
C GLY A 497 -8.51 -29.89 -8.68
N TRP A 498 -8.27 -30.29 -9.93
CA TRP A 498 -9.30 -30.50 -10.95
C TRP A 498 -9.25 -31.92 -11.49
N GLY A 499 -10.42 -32.54 -11.64
CA GLY A 499 -10.58 -33.88 -12.21
C GLY A 499 -11.20 -33.85 -13.62
N ARG A 500 -10.64 -34.58 -14.58
CA ARG A 500 -11.23 -34.80 -15.91
C ARG A 500 -12.26 -35.92 -15.86
N LEU A 501 -13.48 -35.64 -16.32
CA LEU A 501 -14.58 -36.60 -16.39
C LEU A 501 -14.37 -37.65 -17.48
N LYS A 502 -14.60 -38.93 -17.16
CA LYS A 502 -14.51 -40.07 -18.10
C LYS A 502 -15.45 -39.94 -19.31
N SER A 503 -16.54 -39.19 -19.18
CA SER A 503 -17.48 -38.88 -20.27
C SER A 503 -16.88 -38.02 -21.39
N GLY A 504 -15.72 -37.38 -21.15
CA GLY A 504 -15.12 -36.42 -22.08
C GLY A 504 -15.72 -35.02 -22.01
N ALA A 505 -16.80 -34.81 -21.24
CA ALA A 505 -17.50 -33.53 -21.12
C ALA A 505 -16.60 -32.38 -20.64
N GLY A 506 -15.60 -32.66 -19.80
CA GLY A 506 -14.59 -31.68 -19.41
C GLY A 506 -14.01 -31.93 -18.02
N TRP A 507 -13.61 -30.83 -17.38
CA TRP A 507 -12.98 -30.78 -16.06
C TRP A 507 -13.91 -30.17 -15.01
N VAL A 508 -13.80 -30.67 -13.78
CA VAL A 508 -14.54 -30.21 -12.60
C VAL A 508 -13.60 -29.97 -11.43
N SER A 509 -13.94 -29.01 -10.56
CA SER A 509 -13.19 -28.73 -9.33
C SER A 509 -13.45 -29.83 -8.29
N LEU A 510 -12.38 -30.38 -7.71
CA LEU A 510 -12.46 -31.45 -6.72
C LEU A 510 -12.86 -30.97 -5.33
N ASP A 511 -12.84 -29.66 -5.06
CA ASP A 511 -13.34 -29.06 -3.81
C ASP A 511 -14.84 -29.38 -3.56
N TYR A 512 -15.57 -29.68 -4.64
CA TYR A 512 -17.00 -30.03 -4.63
C TYR A 512 -17.25 -31.54 -4.84
N CYS A 513 -16.20 -32.36 -4.72
CA CYS A 513 -16.22 -33.80 -5.03
C CYS A 513 -15.78 -34.65 -3.82
N THR A 514 -16.65 -35.54 -3.35
CA THR A 514 -16.27 -36.55 -2.35
C THR A 514 -15.72 -37.79 -3.06
N LYS A 515 -14.41 -38.06 -2.92
CA LYS A 515 -13.76 -39.28 -3.46
C LYS A 515 -14.36 -40.52 -2.79
N LEU A 516 -14.89 -41.43 -3.61
CA LEU A 516 -15.40 -42.72 -3.14
C LEU A 516 -14.27 -43.76 -3.17
N ALA A 517 -14.34 -44.74 -2.26
CA ALA A 517 -13.38 -45.83 -2.12
C ALA A 517 -13.64 -46.96 -3.14
#